data_AF-A0A2V7K6P7-F1
#
_entry.id   AF-A0A2V7K6P7-F1
#
_cell.length_a   1.000
_cell.length_b   1.000
_cell.length_c   1.000
_cell.angle_alpha   90.00
_cell.angle_beta   90.00
_cell.angle_gamma   90.00
#
_symmetry.space_group_name_H-M   'P 1'
#
loop_
_entity.id
_entity.type
_entity.pdbx_description
1 polymer ?
#
loop_
_entity_poly.entity_id
_entity_poly.type
_entity_poly.pdbx_seq_one_letter_code
_entity_poly.pdbx_strand_id
1 'polypeptide(L)'
;LLVPLGGTRVLVRAQGGAATRDVPPHRAFVLGGRGTLLGDDFRRWGGARAALVHAEWRLPVPFLSLKLGPWARTPAAAVLAPYVATGWTARPVPGTPWRATPEARVTYGAGLEWLGVFRLDVGVGAQSRRVRFAFDVTRDFWGLL
;
A
#
# COMPACT_ATOMS: atom_id res chain seq x y z
N LEU A 1 7.20 -9.37 -6.68
CA LEU A 1 8.36 -10.25 -6.39
C LEU A 1 8.48 -10.42 -4.89
N LEU A 2 8.47 -11.66 -4.40
CA LEU A 2 8.69 -11.98 -2.98
C LEU A 2 9.97 -12.81 -2.88
N VAL A 3 10.96 -12.33 -2.11
CA VAL A 3 12.28 -12.96 -2.02
C VAL A 3 12.57 -13.28 -0.55
N PRO A 4 13.03 -14.50 -0.22
CA PRO A 4 13.50 -14.80 1.13
C PRO A 4 14.80 -14.05 1.43
N LEU A 5 14.96 -13.60 2.67
CA LEU A 5 16.15 -12.89 3.16
C LEU A 5 16.43 -13.38 4.58
N GLY A 6 17.16 -14.49 4.68
CA GLY A 6 17.31 -15.24 5.93
C GLY A 6 15.95 -15.75 6.45
N GLY A 7 15.66 -15.53 7.73
CA GLY A 7 14.37 -15.85 8.36
C GLY A 7 13.22 -14.88 8.01
N THR A 8 13.44 -13.94 7.09
CA THR A 8 12.52 -12.86 6.75
C THR A 8 12.21 -12.86 5.25
N ARG A 9 11.32 -11.98 4.79
CA ARG A 9 10.98 -11.89 3.35
C ARG A 9 10.92 -10.44 2.89
N VAL A 10 11.39 -10.15 1.69
CA VAL A 10 11.21 -8.84 1.05
C VAL A 10 10.20 -8.97 -0.08
N LEU A 11 9.20 -8.11 -0.07
CA LEU A 11 8.17 -8.01 -1.10
C LEU A 11 8.36 -6.71 -1.87
N VAL A 12 8.64 -6.82 -3.16
CA VAL A 12 8.68 -5.69 -4.09
C VAL A 12 7.51 -5.79 -5.05
N ARG A 13 6.70 -4.74 -5.12
CA ARG A 13 5.61 -4.57 -6.10
C ARG A 13 5.95 -3.37 -6.98
N ALA A 14 5.93 -3.57 -8.28
CA ALA A 14 6.05 -2.49 -9.26
C ALA A 14 4.80 -2.51 -10.13
N GLN A 15 4.20 -1.33 -10.32
CA GLN A 15 3.01 -1.12 -11.13
C GLN A 15 3.24 0.13 -11.97
N GLY A 16 2.74 0.14 -13.18
CA GLY A 16 2.86 1.31 -14.05
C GLY A 16 2.03 1.14 -15.30
N GLY A 17 1.80 2.26 -15.97
CA GLY A 17 1.00 2.29 -17.17
C GLY A 17 1.20 3.60 -17.93
N ALA A 18 1.05 3.50 -19.24
CA ALA A 18 1.05 4.64 -20.12
C ALA A 18 -0.11 4.49 -21.09
N ALA A 19 -0.95 5.51 -21.15
CA ALA A 19 -2.01 5.62 -22.13
C ALA A 19 -1.63 6.67 -23.19
N THR A 20 -2.20 6.50 -24.37
CA THR A 20 -1.91 7.30 -25.58
C THR A 20 -2.77 8.56 -25.60
N ARG A 21 -3.54 8.82 -26.67
CA ARG A 21 -4.44 9.97 -26.78
C ARG A 21 -5.82 9.66 -26.20
N ASP A 22 -6.54 10.72 -25.82
CA ASP A 22 -7.96 10.69 -25.48
C ASP A 22 -8.35 9.69 -24.38
N VAL A 23 -7.56 9.67 -23.31
CA VAL A 23 -7.83 8.84 -22.13
C VAL A 23 -9.12 9.32 -21.46
N PRO A 24 -10.17 8.48 -21.38
CA PRO A 24 -11.36 8.85 -20.64
C PRO A 24 -11.03 9.08 -19.16
N PRO A 25 -11.63 10.07 -18.49
CA PRO A 25 -11.37 10.37 -17.07
C PRO A 25 -11.41 9.16 -16.14
N HIS A 26 -12.34 8.21 -16.37
CA HIS A 26 -12.49 7.00 -15.57
C HIS A 26 -11.37 5.94 -15.79
N ARG A 27 -10.52 6.12 -16.80
CA ARG A 27 -9.35 5.26 -17.09
C ARG A 27 -8.01 5.93 -16.74
N ALA A 28 -8.02 7.13 -16.18
CA ALA A 28 -6.80 7.75 -15.71
C ALA A 28 -6.16 6.92 -14.59
N PHE A 29 -4.82 6.87 -14.56
CA PHE A 29 -4.11 6.27 -13.45
C PHE A 29 -4.15 7.21 -12.26
N VAL A 30 -4.35 6.66 -11.07
CA VAL A 30 -4.54 7.45 -9.85
C VAL A 30 -3.71 6.87 -8.71
N LEU A 31 -2.99 7.74 -8.00
CA LEU A 31 -2.19 7.45 -6.81
C LEU A 31 -2.62 8.36 -5.65
N GLY A 32 -2.26 7.96 -4.42
CA GLY A 32 -2.55 8.69 -3.19
C GLY A 32 -3.44 7.86 -2.26
N GLY A 33 -3.05 7.79 -0.99
CA GLY A 33 -3.70 6.98 0.03
C GLY A 33 -3.17 5.54 0.08
N ARG A 34 -3.95 4.65 0.69
CA ARG A 34 -3.56 3.27 0.98
C ARG A 34 -3.17 2.48 -0.28
N GLY A 35 -2.15 1.63 -0.16
CA GLY A 35 -1.68 0.75 -1.24
C GLY A 35 -0.91 1.48 -2.34
N THR A 36 -0.74 2.81 -2.22
CA THR A 36 0.04 3.63 -3.15
C THR A 36 0.98 4.55 -2.38
N LEU A 37 0.56 5.78 -2.07
CA LEU A 37 1.32 6.82 -1.39
C LEU A 37 0.62 7.18 -0.08
N LEU A 38 0.73 6.31 0.93
CA LEU A 38 0.13 6.55 2.24
C LEU A 38 0.80 7.77 2.90
N GLY A 39 0.03 8.77 3.29
CA GLY A 39 0.56 10.08 3.69
C GLY A 39 0.19 11.20 2.72
N ASP A 40 -0.06 10.86 1.46
CA ASP A 40 -0.82 11.72 0.55
C ASP A 40 -2.32 11.40 0.66
N ASP A 41 -3.16 12.39 0.36
CA ASP A 41 -4.61 12.23 0.40
C ASP A 41 -5.08 11.21 -0.66
N PHE A 42 -6.20 10.53 -0.37
CA PHE A 42 -6.74 9.53 -1.27
C PHE A 42 -7.00 10.11 -2.65
N ARG A 43 -6.45 9.48 -3.69
CA ARG A 43 -6.57 9.92 -5.08
C ARG A 43 -6.14 11.37 -5.32
N ARG A 44 -5.12 11.84 -4.59
CA ARG A 44 -4.57 13.18 -4.79
C ARG A 44 -3.92 13.34 -6.16
N TRP A 45 -3.32 12.28 -6.69
CA TRP A 45 -2.48 12.32 -7.87
C TRP A 45 -3.02 11.46 -9.00
N GLY A 46 -2.89 11.90 -10.25
CA GLY A 46 -3.25 11.07 -11.40
C GLY A 46 -2.93 11.69 -12.75
N GLY A 47 -3.07 10.87 -13.79
CA GLY A 47 -2.76 11.24 -15.17
C GLY A 47 -2.82 10.06 -16.13
N ALA A 48 -2.48 10.30 -17.40
CA ALA A 48 -2.41 9.28 -18.44
C ALA A 48 -1.16 8.40 -18.35
N ARG A 49 -0.19 8.76 -17.49
CA ARG A 49 0.98 7.94 -17.19
C ARG A 49 1.15 7.84 -15.68
N ALA A 50 1.53 6.66 -15.21
CA ALA A 50 1.90 6.45 -13.82
C ALA A 50 2.96 5.37 -13.67
N ALA A 51 3.74 5.49 -12.60
CA ALA A 51 4.64 4.45 -12.10
C ALA A 51 4.55 4.44 -10.57
N LEU A 52 4.60 3.25 -9.98
CA LEU A 52 4.57 3.01 -8.55
C LEU A 52 5.48 1.83 -8.25
N VAL A 53 6.43 2.03 -7.34
CA VAL A 53 7.24 0.96 -6.78
C VAL A 53 7.02 0.95 -5.27
N HIS A 54 6.85 -0.24 -4.72
CA HIS A 54 6.60 -0.45 -3.30
C HIS A 54 7.46 -1.61 -2.81
N ALA A 55 8.30 -1.36 -1.81
CA ALA A 55 9.16 -2.36 -1.20
C ALA A 55 8.77 -2.52 0.28
N GLU A 56 8.46 -3.74 0.69
CA GLU A 56 8.11 -4.10 2.07
C GLU A 56 9.09 -5.15 2.58
N TRP A 57 9.58 -4.98 3.80
CA TRP A 57 10.36 -5.99 4.49
C TRP A 57 9.52 -6.68 5.57
N ARG A 58 9.18 -7.95 5.36
CA ARG A 58 8.26 -8.73 6.21
C ARG A 58 9.04 -9.50 7.26
N LEU A 59 8.87 -9.08 8.51
CA LEU A 59 9.52 -9.58 9.72
C LEU A 59 8.50 -10.31 10.60
N PRO A 60 8.62 -11.63 10.82
CA PRO A 60 7.81 -12.30 11.84
C PRO A 60 8.22 -11.79 13.23
N VAL A 61 7.25 -11.33 14.01
CA VAL A 61 7.46 -10.82 15.37
C VAL A 61 6.54 -11.54 16.37
N PRO A 62 6.99 -11.78 17.61
CA PRO A 62 6.12 -12.27 18.67
C PRO A 62 4.93 -11.33 18.85
N PHE A 63 3.72 -11.88 18.99
CA PHE A 63 2.51 -11.09 19.14
C PHE A 63 1.48 -11.76 20.04
N LEU A 64 0.43 -11.00 20.37
CA LEU A 64 -0.64 -11.44 21.26
C LEU A 64 -1.29 -12.74 20.75
N SER A 65 -1.42 -13.70 21.64
CA SER A 65 -2.13 -14.95 21.40
C SER A 65 -3.41 -15.00 22.22
N LEU A 66 -4.53 -14.84 21.55
CA LEU A 66 -5.87 -14.94 22.13
C LEU A 66 -6.34 -16.40 22.16
N LYS A 67 -6.95 -16.80 23.29
CA LYS A 67 -7.67 -18.07 23.43
C LYS A 67 -9.06 -17.94 22.79
N LEU A 68 -9.41 -18.88 21.92
CA LEU A 68 -10.71 -18.98 21.26
C LEU A 68 -11.46 -20.20 21.82
N GLY A 69 -11.71 -20.20 23.13
CA GLY A 69 -12.30 -21.32 23.85
C GLY A 69 -11.27 -22.28 24.49
N PRO A 70 -11.71 -23.47 24.94
CA PRO A 70 -10.89 -24.38 25.73
C PRO A 70 -9.72 -25.01 24.96
N TRP A 71 -9.89 -25.19 23.64
CA TRP A 71 -8.97 -25.98 22.81
C TRP A 71 -8.31 -25.21 21.66
N ALA A 72 -8.78 -23.99 21.36
CA ALA A 72 -8.26 -23.21 20.24
C ALA A 72 -7.56 -21.93 20.72
N ARG A 73 -6.49 -21.57 20.01
CA ARG A 73 -5.66 -20.41 20.29
C ARG A 73 -5.11 -19.86 18.99
N THR A 74 -5.06 -18.53 18.89
CA THR A 74 -4.46 -17.85 17.74
C THR A 74 -2.92 -17.96 17.76
N PRO A 75 -2.27 -17.98 16.58
CA PRO A 75 -0.80 -17.93 16.51
C PRO A 75 -0.24 -16.73 17.29
N ALA A 76 0.79 -16.97 18.09
CA ALA A 76 1.49 -15.95 18.88
C ALA A 76 2.47 -15.12 18.04
N ALA A 77 2.09 -14.80 16.81
CA ALA A 77 2.96 -14.13 15.84
C ALA A 77 2.16 -13.17 14.97
N ALA A 78 2.80 -12.07 14.61
CA ALA A 78 2.36 -11.13 13.59
C ALA A 78 3.51 -10.87 12.61
N VAL A 79 3.22 -10.20 11.50
CA VAL A 79 4.23 -9.75 10.55
C VAL A 79 4.31 -8.23 10.63
N LEU A 80 5.46 -7.72 11.09
CA LEU A 80 5.81 -6.32 10.94
C LEU A 80 6.41 -6.11 9.55
N ALA A 81 5.92 -5.12 8.82
CA ALA A 81 6.27 -4.85 7.44
C ALA A 81 6.68 -3.39 7.24
N PRO A 82 7.88 -2.95 7.66
CA PRO A 82 8.39 -1.64 7.26
C PRO A 82 8.46 -1.55 5.75
N TYR A 83 8.11 -0.40 5.19
CA TYR A 83 8.02 -0.24 3.75
C TYR A 83 8.41 1.16 3.28
N VAL A 84 8.78 1.22 2.01
CA VAL A 84 8.94 2.45 1.25
C VAL A 84 8.21 2.32 -0.08
N ALA A 85 7.56 3.40 -0.50
CA ALA A 85 6.85 3.49 -1.76
C ALA A 85 7.27 4.76 -2.50
N THR A 86 7.44 4.64 -3.81
CA THR A 86 7.73 5.78 -4.70
C THR A 86 6.75 5.77 -5.85
N GLY A 87 6.07 6.89 -6.06
CA GLY A 87 5.00 7.01 -7.04
C GLY A 87 5.12 8.28 -7.86
N TRP A 88 4.82 8.19 -9.15
CA TRP A 88 4.87 9.31 -10.07
C TRP A 88 3.70 9.22 -11.05
N THR A 89 3.11 10.37 -11.37
CA THR A 89 2.08 10.50 -12.39
C THR A 89 2.38 11.68 -13.32
N ALA A 90 2.00 11.55 -14.58
CA ALA A 90 2.17 12.60 -15.58
C ALA A 90 1.06 12.61 -16.62
N ARG A 91 1.05 13.66 -17.43
CA ARG A 91 0.01 13.97 -18.42
C ARG A 91 -1.37 14.05 -17.75
N PRO A 92 -1.67 15.18 -17.07
CA PRO A 92 -2.98 15.40 -16.47
C PRO A 92 -4.10 15.12 -17.47
N VAL A 93 -5.16 14.45 -17.02
CA VAL A 93 -6.33 14.17 -17.84
C VAL A 93 -7.37 15.27 -17.58
N PRO A 94 -7.86 15.98 -18.61
CA PRO A 94 -8.89 17.01 -18.43
C PRO A 94 -10.16 16.44 -17.77
N GLY A 95 -10.82 17.25 -16.94
CA GLY A 95 -12.07 16.87 -16.27
C GLY A 95 -11.90 15.94 -15.06
N THR A 96 -10.67 15.64 -14.63
CA THR A 96 -10.41 14.86 -13.41
C THR A 96 -10.05 15.75 -12.21
N PRO A 97 -10.45 15.38 -10.98
CA PRO A 97 -10.15 16.18 -9.78
C PRO A 97 -8.71 16.03 -9.26
N TRP A 98 -7.97 15.03 -9.73
CA TRP A 98 -6.59 14.76 -9.33
C TRP A 98 -5.56 15.46 -10.21
N ARG A 99 -4.34 15.64 -9.69
CA ARG A 99 -3.26 16.38 -10.38
C ARG A 99 -2.10 15.46 -10.73
N ALA A 100 -1.34 15.77 -11.78
CA ALA A 100 -0.06 15.11 -11.98
C ALA A 100 0.89 15.44 -10.82
N THR A 101 1.74 14.49 -10.43
CA THR A 101 2.80 14.77 -9.47
C THR A 101 3.84 15.70 -10.10
N PRO A 102 4.28 16.78 -9.43
CA PRO A 102 5.39 17.61 -9.92
C PRO A 102 6.70 16.82 -10.05
N GLU A 103 6.94 15.92 -9.11
CA GLU A 103 8.12 15.04 -9.00
C GLU A 103 7.69 13.70 -8.39
N ALA A 104 8.58 12.71 -8.40
CA ALA A 104 8.30 11.42 -7.75
C ALA A 104 8.04 11.62 -6.25
N ARG A 105 6.90 11.14 -5.78
CA ARG A 105 6.47 11.20 -4.38
C ARG A 105 6.99 9.97 -3.66
N VAL A 106 7.42 10.14 -2.41
CA VAL A 106 7.93 9.04 -1.58
C VAL A 106 7.11 8.95 -0.31
N THR A 107 6.76 7.74 0.08
CA THR A 107 6.17 7.41 1.37
C THR A 107 7.06 6.37 2.05
N TYR A 108 7.24 6.50 3.36
CA TYR A 108 7.80 5.46 4.19
C TYR A 108 6.85 5.15 5.35
N GLY A 109 6.85 3.92 5.82
CA GLY A 109 5.89 3.50 6.83
C GLY A 109 6.12 2.08 7.32
N ALA A 110 5.13 1.56 8.06
CA ALA A 110 5.11 0.18 8.50
C ALA A 110 3.69 -0.36 8.48
N GLY A 111 3.55 -1.61 8.05
CA GLY A 111 2.34 -2.41 8.21
C GLY A 111 2.49 -3.41 9.35
N LEU A 112 1.42 -3.67 10.09
CA LEU A 112 1.31 -4.79 11.01
C LEU A 112 0.20 -5.71 10.50
N GLU A 113 0.57 -6.94 10.18
CA GLU A 113 -0.35 -7.97 9.68
C GLU A 113 -0.50 -9.07 10.72
N TRP A 114 -1.75 -9.41 11.07
CA TRP A 114 -2.06 -10.43 12.07
C TRP A 114 -3.09 -11.42 11.53
N LEU A 115 -2.86 -12.71 11.83
CA LEU A 115 -3.67 -13.85 11.35
C LEU A 115 -3.74 -14.03 9.83
N GLY A 116 -2.98 -13.24 9.05
CA GLY A 116 -3.15 -13.16 7.60
C GLY A 116 -4.49 -12.51 7.18
N VAL A 117 -5.20 -11.88 8.12
CA VAL A 117 -6.54 -11.30 7.89
C VAL A 117 -6.55 -9.81 8.19
N PHE A 118 -5.96 -9.38 9.31
CA PHE A 118 -5.98 -7.98 9.71
C PHE A 118 -4.69 -7.30 9.30
N ARG A 119 -4.80 -6.10 8.72
CA ARG A 119 -3.65 -5.27 8.41
C ARG A 119 -3.87 -3.83 8.83
N LEU A 120 -2.95 -3.32 9.64
CA LEU A 120 -2.86 -1.90 9.99
C LEU A 120 -1.61 -1.32 9.34
N ASP A 121 -1.76 -0.33 8.47
CA ASP A 121 -0.67 0.41 7.86
C ASP A 121 -0.60 1.83 8.45
N VAL A 122 0.60 2.26 8.81
CA VAL A 122 0.95 3.68 9.05
C VAL A 122 1.94 4.12 7.99
N GLY A 123 1.79 5.34 7.49
CA GLY A 123 2.66 5.89 6.46
C GLY A 123 2.82 7.40 6.60
N VAL A 124 4.02 7.86 6.27
CA VAL A 124 4.38 9.28 6.24
C VAL A 124 4.82 9.62 4.82
N GLY A 125 4.16 10.62 4.23
CA GLY A 125 4.59 11.15 2.94
C GLY A 125 5.81 12.06 3.14
N ALA A 126 6.93 11.78 2.46
CA ALA A 126 8.15 12.55 2.58
C ALA A 126 7.93 14.02 2.20
N GLN A 127 7.16 14.27 1.13
CA GLN A 127 6.85 15.61 0.67
C GLN A 127 5.62 16.24 1.34
N SER A 128 4.59 15.46 1.67
CA SER A 128 3.41 16.01 2.38
C SER A 128 3.67 16.24 3.86
N ARG A 129 4.65 15.53 4.44
CA ARG A 129 4.95 15.47 5.88
C ARG A 129 3.75 15.09 6.74
N ARG A 130 2.77 14.40 6.16
CA ARG A 130 1.56 13.98 6.85
C ARG A 130 1.64 12.50 7.19
N VAL A 131 1.24 12.19 8.42
CA VAL A 131 1.03 10.82 8.88
C VAL A 131 -0.39 10.41 8.56
N ARG A 132 -0.56 9.22 8.00
CA ARG A 132 -1.86 8.60 7.74
C ARG A 132 -1.85 7.16 8.21
N PHE A 133 -3.02 6.70 8.62
CA PHE A 133 -3.28 5.33 9.05
C PHE A 133 -4.32 4.71 8.14
N ALA A 134 -4.19 3.42 7.90
CA ALA A 134 -5.19 2.66 7.17
C ALA A 134 -5.34 1.29 7.83
N PHE A 135 -6.56 0.88 8.08
CA PHE A 135 -6.89 -0.46 8.57
C PHE A 135 -7.64 -1.21 7.47
N ASP A 136 -7.28 -2.47 7.24
CA ASP A 136 -7.94 -3.32 6.27
C ASP A 136 -8.08 -4.75 6.78
N VAL A 137 -9.05 -5.43 6.18
CA VAL A 137 -9.31 -6.86 6.35
C VAL A 137 -9.10 -7.51 4.99
N THR A 138 -8.29 -8.58 4.92
CA THR A 138 -7.96 -9.21 3.63
C THR A 138 -9.23 -9.64 2.92
N ARG A 139 -9.22 -9.53 1.58
CA ARG A 139 -10.38 -9.91 0.76
C ARG A 139 -10.75 -11.38 0.90
N ASP A 140 -9.77 -12.24 1.17
CA ASP A 140 -9.98 -13.68 1.34
C ASP A 140 -10.86 -14.00 2.56
N PHE A 141 -10.94 -13.10 3.54
CA PHE A 141 -11.90 -13.20 4.65
C PHE A 141 -13.36 -13.03 4.20
N TRP A 142 -13.60 -12.27 3.15
CA TRP A 142 -14.93 -11.95 2.61
C TRP A 142 -15.36 -12.86 1.46
N GLY A 143 -14.54 -13.84 1.07
CA GLY A 143 -14.75 -14.77 -0.05
C GLY A 143 -15.86 -15.80 0.14
N LEU A 144 -16.95 -15.43 0.84
CA LEU A 144 -18.19 -16.21 0.94
C LEU A 144 -19.27 -15.73 -0.07
N LEU A 145 -18.88 -15.14 -1.20
CA LEU A 145 -19.78 -14.81 -2.32
C LEU A 145 -19.20 -15.27 -3.66
#